data_AF-A0A7X2TXF0-F1
#
_entry.id   AF-A0A7X2TXF0-F1
#
_cell.length_a   1.000
_cell.length_b   1.000
_cell.length_c   1.000
_cell.angle_alpha   90.00
_cell.angle_beta   90.00
_cell.angle_gamma   90.00
#
_symmetry.space_group_name_H-M   'P 1'
#
loop_
_entity.id
_entity.type
_entity.pdbx_description
1 polymer ?
#
loop_
_entity_poly.entity_id
_entity_poly.type
_entity_poly.pdbx_seq_one_letter_code
_entity_poly.pdbx_strand_id
1 'polypeptide(L)' 'MKGSEFLRRIHDLARRKNMPYAFVPARGKGSHGTLYFGSASTIVKDRKKELGAGLLRAMCKDLGIDPREI' A
#
# COMPACT_ATOMS: atom_id res chain seq x y z
N MET A 1 -10.49 -2.16 -5.72
CA MET A 1 -9.79 -1.17 -4.86
C MET A 1 -8.70 -0.53 -5.70
N LYS A 2 -8.70 0.81 -5.80
CA LYS A 2 -7.62 1.53 -6.50
C LYS A 2 -6.36 1.59 -5.65
N GLY A 3 -5.20 1.79 -6.28
CA GLY A 3 -3.95 1.97 -5.54
C GLY A 3 -3.98 3.18 -4.58
N SER A 4 -4.67 4.26 -4.94
CA SER A 4 -4.91 5.40 -4.02
C SER A 4 -5.76 5.03 -2.81
N GLU A 5 -6.76 4.17 -3.01
CA GLU A 5 -7.62 3.70 -1.92
C GLU A 5 -6.83 2.79 -0.98
N PHE A 6 -6.03 1.86 -1.53
CA PHE A 6 -5.13 1.02 -0.75
C PHE A 6 -4.22 1.85 0.15
N LEU A 7 -3.52 2.85 -0.39
CA LEU A 7 -2.67 3.75 0.41
C LEU A 7 -3.44 4.43 1.55
N ARG A 8 -4.66 4.90 1.28
CA ARG A 8 -5.51 5.51 2.31
C ARG A 8 -5.84 4.52 3.43
N ARG A 9 -6.23 3.28 3.09
CA ARG A 9 -6.59 2.26 4.07
C ARG A 9 -5.39 1.85 4.92
N ILE A 10 -4.20 1.72 4.32
CA ILE A 10 -2.96 1.42 5.04
C ILE A 10 -2.58 2.57 5.99
N HIS A 11 -2.73 3.81 5.55
CA HIS A 11 -2.49 4.97 6.42
C HIS A 11 -3.44 4.98 7.63
N ASP A 12 -4.73 4.67 7.43
CA ASP A 12 -5.69 4.56 8.53
C ASP A 12 -5.35 3.39 9.47
N LEU A 13 -4.92 2.25 8.92
CA LEU A 13 -4.44 1.10 9.70
C LEU A 13 -3.18 1.45 10.51
N ALA A 14 -2.24 2.18 9.92
CA ALA A 14 -1.02 2.62 10.58
C ALA A 14 -1.33 3.52 11.77
N ARG A 15 -2.28 4.46 11.62
CA ARG A 15 -2.75 5.31 12.72
C ARG A 15 -3.39 4.49 13.85
N ARG A 16 -4.22 3.50 13.51
CA ARG A 16 -4.86 2.62 14.52
C ARG A 16 -3.86 1.74 15.27
N LYS A 17 -2.84 1.24 14.58
CA LYS A 17 -1.79 0.38 15.16
C LYS A 17 -0.58 1.16 15.71
N ASN A 18 -0.61 2.49 15.66
CA ASN A 18 0.51 3.37 15.99
C ASN A 18 1.83 2.95 15.30
N MET A 19 1.73 2.56 14.03
CA MET A 19 2.87 2.10 13.23
C MET A 19 3.40 3.20 12.30
N PRO A 20 4.71 3.22 12.02
CA PRO A 20 5.28 4.08 10.98
C PRO A 20 4.65 3.83 9.61
N TYR A 21 4.36 4.90 8.88
CA TYR A 21 3.86 4.88 7.52
C TYR A 21 4.61 5.89 6.67
N ALA A 22 5.08 5.47 5.50
CA ALA A 22 5.65 6.39 4.51
C ALA A 22 5.35 5.91 3.09
N PHE A 23 5.04 6.83 2.19
CA PHE A 23 4.91 6.54 0.77
C PHE A 23 5.92 7.38 -0.02
N VAL A 24 6.84 6.71 -0.70
CA VAL A 24 7.88 7.33 -1.52
C VAL A 24 7.50 7.16 -2.99
N PRO A 25 7.00 8.20 -3.67
CA PRO A 25 6.68 8.12 -5.09
C PRO A 25 7.94 7.95 -5.93
N ALA A 26 7.89 7.08 -6.94
CA ALA A 26 8.97 6.97 -7.92
C ALA A 26 8.98 8.21 -8.84
N ARG A 27 10.17 8.70 -9.21
CA ARG A 27 10.30 9.78 -10.20
C ARG A 27 10.15 9.18 -11.61
N GLY A 28 8.99 9.34 -12.25
CA GLY A 28 8.76 8.88 -13.62
C GLY A 28 7.30 8.96 -14.09
N LYS A 29 7.03 8.59 -15.36
CA LYS A 29 5.67 8.44 -15.89
C LYS A 29 5.01 7.19 -15.29
N GLY A 30 4.11 7.42 -14.35
CA GLY A 30 3.37 6.37 -13.64
C GLY A 30 3.28 6.75 -12.17
N SER A 31 2.09 6.67 -11.58
CA SER A 31 1.88 7.07 -10.18
C SER A 31 2.39 6.01 -9.19
N HIS A 32 3.47 5.30 -9.53
CA HIS A 32 4.06 4.21 -8.75
C HIS A 32 4.82 4.77 -7.54
N GLY A 33 4.99 3.95 -6.51
CA GLY A 33 5.86 4.29 -5.40
C GLY A 33 6.01 3.14 -4.43
N THR A 34 7.00 3.27 -3.56
CA THR A 34 7.25 2.33 -2.48
C THR A 34 6.45 2.76 -1.26
N LEU A 35 5.63 1.86 -0.75
CA LEU A 35 4.91 2.02 0.50
C LEU A 35 5.68 1.30 1.60
N TYR A 36 5.92 2.00 2.70
CA TYR A 36 6.51 1.47 3.93
C TYR A 36 5.45 1.43 5.04
N PHE A 37 5.42 0.32 5.77
CA PHE A 37 4.53 0.09 6.91
C PHE A 37 5.33 -0.64 8.00
N GLY A 38 5.64 0.05 9.10
CA GLY A 38 6.58 -0.45 10.09
C GLY A 38 7.95 -0.75 9.46
N SER A 39 8.43 -1.99 9.62
CA SER A 39 9.67 -2.48 9.00
C SER A 39 9.47 -3.12 7.63
N ALA A 40 8.22 -3.22 7.15
CA ALA A 40 7.85 -3.88 5.90
C ALA A 40 7.64 -2.86 4.77
N SER A 41 7.76 -3.31 3.52
CA SER A 41 7.51 -2.45 2.36
C SER A 41 6.98 -3.20 1.16
N THR A 42 6.24 -2.52 0.28
CA THR A 42 5.77 -3.07 -1.00
C THR A 42 5.73 -2.00 -2.08
N ILE A 43 5.74 -2.42 -3.35
CA ILE A 43 5.64 -1.52 -4.50
C ILE A 43 4.18 -1.36 -4.89
N VAL A 44 3.65 -0.15 -4.74
CA VAL A 44 2.33 0.19 -5.26
C VAL A 44 2.50 0.63 -6.72
N LYS A 45 1.85 -0.12 -7.61
CA LYS A 45 1.74 0.22 -9.04
C LYS A 45 0.85 1.46 -9.23
N ASP A 46 0.31 1.67 -10.43
CA ASP A 46 -0.42 2.89 -10.77
C ASP A 46 -1.57 3.17 -9.79
N ARG A 47 -1.40 4.20 -8.95
CA ARG A 47 -2.40 4.63 -7.95
C ARG A 47 -3.76 4.94 -8.55
N LYS A 48 -3.84 5.29 -9.84
CA LYS A 48 -5.09 5.61 -10.52
C LYS A 48 -5.83 4.37 -11.01
N LYS A 49 -5.16 3.21 -11.09
CA LYS A 49 -5.72 1.96 -11.61
C LYS A 49 -6.25 1.07 -10.48
N GLU A 50 -7.17 0.19 -10.85
CA GLU A 50 -7.65 -0.88 -10.00
C GLU A 50 -6.53 -1.90 -9.73
N LEU A 51 -6.47 -2.35 -8.47
CA LEU A 51 -5.61 -3.44 -8.06
C LEU A 51 -6.35 -4.75 -8.27
N GLY A 52 -5.78 -5.64 -9.09
CA GLY A 52 -6.27 -7.01 -9.17
C GLY A 52 -6.15 -7.73 -7.83
N ALA A 53 -7.05 -8.66 -7.54
CA ALA A 53 -7.11 -9.35 -6.24
C ALA A 53 -5.79 -10.06 -5.88
N GLY A 54 -5.08 -10.64 -6.85
CA GLY A 54 -3.77 -11.26 -6.64
C GLY A 54 -2.69 -10.24 -6.24
N LEU A 55 -2.68 -9.07 -6.88
CA LEU A 55 -1.74 -7.99 -6.56
C LEU A 55 -2.02 -7.42 -5.17
N LEU A 56 -3.30 -7.21 -4.83
CA LEU A 56 -3.70 -6.76 -3.49
C LEU A 56 -3.20 -7.74 -2.41
N ARG A 57 -3.45 -9.04 -2.59
CA ARG A 57 -3.00 -10.08 -1.66
C ARG A 57 -1.48 -10.14 -1.53
N ALA A 58 -0.75 -9.98 -2.63
CA ALA A 58 0.71 -9.93 -2.61
C ALA A 58 1.21 -8.72 -1.81
N MET A 59 0.69 -7.52 -2.06
CA MET A 59 1.07 -6.32 -1.31
C MET A 59 0.72 -6.43 0.18
N CYS A 60 -0.44 -6.99 0.53
CA CYS A 60 -0.78 -7.27 1.93
C CYS A 60 0.22 -8.22 2.58
N LYS A 61 0.60 -9.29 1.87
CA LYS A 61 1.60 -10.26 2.34
C LYS A 61 2.96 -9.60 2.57
N ASP A 62 3.42 -8.78 1.63
CA ASP A 62 4.69 -8.05 1.74
C ASP A 62 4.71 -7.13 2.97
N LEU A 63 3.57 -6.50 3.28
CA LEU A 63 3.39 -5.61 4.44
C LEU A 63 3.07 -6.34 5.75
N GLY A 64 2.87 -7.67 5.71
CA GLY A 64 2.49 -8.46 6.89
C GLY A 64 1.10 -8.12 7.45
N ILE A 65 0.16 -7.71 6.60
CA ILE A 65 -1.21 -7.33 7.00
C ILE A 65 -2.24 -8.33 6.46
N ASP A 66 -3.35 -8.51 7.20
CA ASP A 66 -4.49 -9.25 6.69
C ASP A 66 -5.29 -8.34 5.73
N PRO A 67 -5.57 -8.76 4.48
CA PRO A 67 -6.45 -8.03 3.56
C PRO A 67 -7.82 -7.66 4.14
N ARG A 68 -8.29 -8.34 5.19
CA ARG A 68 -9.55 -8.03 5.90
C ARG A 68 -9.45 -6.82 6.82
N GLU A 69 -8.24 -6.39 7.17
CA GLU A 69 -8.00 -5.20 8.01
C GLU A 69 -8.02 -3.89 7.22
N ILE A 70 -8.02 -3.97 5.89
CA ILE A 70 -8.05 -2.82 4.99
C ILE A 70 -9.36 -2.71 4.24
#